data_AF-A0A1F5QA93-F1
#
_entry.id   AF-A0A1F5QA93-F1
#
_cell.length_a   1.000
_cell.length_b   1.000
_cell.length_c   1.000
_cell.angle_alpha   90.00
_cell.angle_beta   90.00
_cell.angle_gamma   90.00
#
_symmetry.space_group_name_H-M   'P 1'
#
loop_
_entity.id
_entity.type
_entity.pdbx_description
1 polymer ?
#
loop_
_entity_poly.entity_id
_entity_poly.type
_entity_poly.pdbx_seq_one_letter_code
_entity_poly.pdbx_strand_id
1 'polypeptide(L)' 'MGRIVQFFREVKLELGKVVWPSRREAFKMTGIVALFCAIVAVFLGLIDFGLAKLIGFLVNR' A
#
# COMPACT_ATOMS: atom_id res chain seq x y z
N MET A 1 -9.55 39.50 3.44
CA MET A 1 -9.34 38.22 4.16
C MET A 1 -10.59 37.35 4.39
N GLY A 2 -11.82 37.78 4.07
CA GLY A 2 -13.02 36.92 4.24
C GLY A 2 -13.16 35.76 3.25
N ARG A 3 -12.70 35.93 1.99
CA ARG A 3 -12.84 34.92 0.92
C ARG A 3 -12.10 33.60 1.21
N ILE A 4 -10.90 33.67 1.79
CA ILE A 4 -10.10 32.48 2.11
C ILE A 4 -10.76 31.68 3.25
N VAL A 5 -11.22 32.36 4.30
CA VAL A 5 -11.93 31.72 5.43
C VAL A 5 -13.22 31.04 4.95
N GLN A 6 -13.95 31.69 4.03
CA GLN A 6 -15.15 31.14 3.45
C GLN A 6 -14.87 29.92 2.56
N PHE A 7 -13.79 29.96 1.76
CA PHE A 7 -13.34 28.82 0.96
C PHE A 7 -13.02 27.60 1.83
N PHE A 8 -12.26 27.76 2.92
CA PHE A 8 -11.99 26.65 3.85
C PHE A 8 -13.26 26.09 4.52
N ARG A 9 -14.26 26.95 4.76
CA ARG A 9 -15.55 26.54 5.32
C ARG A 9 -16.33 25.68 4.33
N GLU A 10 -16.38 26.10 3.07
CA GLU A 10 -17.04 25.38 1.98
C GLU A 10 -16.35 24.03 1.73
N VAL A 11 -15.03 23.99 1.67
CA VAL A 11 -14.25 22.74 1.52
C VAL A 11 -14.53 21.76 2.67
N LYS A 12 -14.57 22.23 3.92
CA LYS A 12 -14.88 21.36 5.07
C LYS A 12 -16.29 20.77 4.99
N LEU A 13 -17.27 21.54 4.50
CA LEU A 13 -18.64 21.08 4.30
C LEU A 13 -18.73 20.02 3.20
N GLU A 14 -18.00 20.18 2.10
CA GLU A 14 -17.95 19.20 1.02
C GLU A 14 -17.20 17.92 1.40
N LEU A 15 -16.09 18.03 2.13
CA LEU A 15 -15.36 16.88 2.67
C LEU A 15 -16.22 16.05 3.64
N GLY A 16 -17.21 16.66 4.29
CA GLY A 16 -18.18 15.96 5.14
C GLY A 16 -19.20 15.13 4.37
N LYS A 17 -19.41 15.41 3.06
CA LYS A 17 -20.27 14.59 2.18
C LYS A 17 -19.55 13.36 1.64
N VAL A 18 -18.22 13.29 1.78
CA VAL A 18 -17.43 12.14 1.36
C VAL A 18 -17.69 10.98 2.31
N VAL A 19 -18.10 9.85 1.76
CA VAL A 19 -18.30 8.62 2.52
C VAL A 19 -16.93 8.00 2.80
N TRP A 20 -16.39 8.30 3.98
CA TRP A 20 -15.14 7.69 4.43
C TRP A 20 -15.38 6.25 4.90
N PRO A 21 -14.45 5.33 4.59
CA PRO A 21 -14.56 3.96 5.07
C PRO A 21 -14.54 3.93 6.60
N SER A 22 -15.31 3.01 7.18
CA SER A 22 -15.29 2.81 8.63
C SER A 22 -13.88 2.40 9.09
N ARG A 23 -13.50 2.73 10.34
CA ARG A 23 -12.17 2.36 10.88
C ARG A 23 -11.87 0.86 10.69
N ARG A 24 -12.87 0.00 10.92
CA ARG A 24 -12.75 -1.45 10.74
C ARG A 24 -12.48 -1.85 9.29
N GLU A 25 -13.15 -1.20 8.35
CA GLU A 25 -12.98 -1.46 6.93
C GLU A 25 -11.61 -1.01 6.44
N ALA A 26 -11.15 0.17 6.86
CA ALA A 26 -9.80 0.64 6.54
C ALA A 26 -8.72 -0.35 7.03
N PHE A 27 -8.82 -0.82 8.28
CA PHE A 27 -7.88 -1.83 8.80
C PHE A 27 -7.96 -3.16 8.05
N LYS A 28 -9.17 -3.60 7.66
CA LYS A 28 -9.34 -4.82 6.86
C LYS A 28 -8.66 -4.69 5.50
N MET A 29 -8.87 -3.57 4.79
CA MET A 29 -8.25 -3.35 3.48
C MET A 29 -6.72 -3.30 3.59
N THR A 30 -6.18 -2.59 4.59
CA THR A 30 -4.72 -2.55 4.83
C THR A 30 -4.17 -3.92 5.19
N GLY A 31 -4.89 -4.72 5.99
CA GLY A 31 -4.48 -6.08 6.35
C GLY A 31 -4.39 -7.01 5.14
N ILE A 32 -5.36 -6.93 4.23
CA ILE A 32 -5.34 -7.71 2.97
C ILE A 32 -4.13 -7.33 2.12
N VAL A 33 -3.86 -6.03 1.96
CA VAL A 33 -2.71 -5.56 1.18
C VAL A 33 -1.39 -5.99 1.83
N ALA A 34 -1.27 -5.89 3.15
CA ALA A 34 -0.07 -6.33 3.87
C ALA A 34 0.20 -7.83 3.68
N LEU A 35 -0.85 -8.67 3.74
CA LEU A 35 -0.74 -10.10 3.47
C LEU A 35 -0.31 -10.38 2.03
N PHE A 36 -0.90 -9.68 1.06
CA PHE A 36 -0.53 -9.82 -0.34
C PHE A 36 0.93 -9.44 -0.58
N CYS A 37 1.39 -8.32 -0.02
CA CYS A 37 2.79 -7.91 -0.08
C CYS A 37 3.73 -8.95 0.53
N ALA A 38 3.36 -9.55 1.66
CA ALA A 38 4.15 -10.61 2.29
C ALA A 38 4.27 -11.85 1.39
N ILE A 39 3.19 -12.28 0.74
CA ILE A 39 3.20 -13.40 -0.20
C ILE A 39 4.12 -13.12 -1.39
N VAL A 40 3.99 -11.93 -2.00
CA VAL A 40 4.83 -11.52 -3.13
C VAL A 40 6.31 -11.44 -2.73
N ALA A 41 6.60 -10.90 -1.55
CA ALA A 41 7.97 -10.80 -1.03
C ALA A 41 8.61 -12.18 -0.85
N VAL A 42 7.88 -13.15 -0.29
CA VAL A 42 8.34 -14.53 -0.16
C VAL A 42 8.57 -15.17 -1.53
N PHE A 43 7.63 -15.01 -2.46
CA PHE A 43 7.73 -15.56 -3.81
C PHE A 43 8.95 -15.02 -4.56
N LEU A 44 9.13 -13.70 -4.60
CA LEU A 44 10.29 -13.08 -5.22
C LEU A 44 11.59 -13.49 -4.52
N GLY A 45 11.62 -13.49 -3.19
CA GLY A 45 12.80 -13.91 -2.43
C GLY A 45 13.23 -15.35 -2.70
N LEU A 46 12.27 -16.27 -2.90
CA LEU A 46 12.55 -17.65 -3.29
C LEU A 46 13.15 -17.72 -4.71
N ILE A 47 12.61 -16.95 -5.64
CA ILE A 47 13.12 -16.88 -7.01
C ILE A 47 14.54 -16.30 -7.03
N ASP A 48 14.76 -15.19 -6.35
CA ASP A 48 16.07 -14.52 -6.27
C ASP A 48 17.12 -15.46 -5.67
N PHE A 49 16.78 -16.18 -4.60
CA PHE A 49 17.68 -17.15 -3.98
C PHE A 49 17.96 -18.35 -4.91
N GLY A 50 16.93 -18.87 -5.58
CA GLY A 50 17.06 -19.97 -6.54
C GLY A 50 17.97 -19.59 -7.72
N LEU A 51 17.74 -18.40 -8.29
CA LEU A 51 18.55 -17.87 -9.39
C LEU A 51 19.98 -17.57 -8.94
N ALA A 52 20.18 -16.96 -7.77
CA ALA A 52 21.51 -16.68 -7.23
C ALA A 52 22.34 -17.96 -7.06
N LYS A 53 21.71 -19.04 -6.57
CA LYS A 53 22.36 -20.35 -6.41
C LYS A 53 22.68 -20.99 -7.77
N LEU A 54 21.76 -20.90 -8.75
CA LEU A 54 21.97 -21.42 -10.09
C LEU A 54 23.11 -20.71 -10.81
N ILE A 55 23.13 -19.38 -10.76
CA ILE A 55 24.20 -18.55 -11.35
C ILE A 55 25.53 -18.86 -10.65
N GLY A 56 25.55 -18.93 -9.32
CA GLY A 56 26.77 -19.29 -8.58
C GLY A 56 27.32 -20.66 -8.98
N PHE A 57 26.45 -21.65 -9.19
CA PHE A 57 26.85 -22.97 -9.68
C PHE A 57 27.41 -22.94 -11.11
N LEU A 58 26.82 -22.12 -11.99
CA LEU A 58 27.26 -21.97 -13.38
C LEU A 58 28.58 -21.20 -13.50
N VAL A 59 28.81 -20.19 -12.65
CA VAL A 59 30.01 -19.35 -12.67
C VAL A 59 31.19 -20.02 -11.95
N ASN A 60 30.95 -20.84 -10.92
CA ASN A 60 31.98 -21.59 -10.20
C ASN A 60 32.34 -22.92 -10.89
N ARG A 61 31.87 -23.13 -12.12
CA ARG A 61 32.24 -24.23 -13.03
C ARG A 61 33.09 -23.67 -14.16
#